data_AF-A0A365YYH0-F1
#
_entry.id   AF-A0A365YYH0-F1
#
_cell.length_a   1.000
_cell.length_b   1.000
_cell.length_c   1.000
_cell.angle_alpha   90.00
_cell.angle_beta   90.00
_cell.angle_gamma   90.00
#
_symmetry.space_group_name_H-M   'P 1'
#
loop_
_entity.id
_entity.type
_entity.pdbx_description
1 polymer ?
#
loop_
_entity_poly.entity_id
_entity_poly.type
_entity_poly.pdbx_seq_one_letter_code
_entity_poly.pdbx_strand_id
1 'polypeptide(L)'
;MSSPPQRADARRHRHLLLTNAHAVFGERGTGASLGEIARRAGVSPGTLYRHFPTRDALLAALLRDRLDALVARGATLLRSESPHEALAAWLRSLTRRTTVYPGLPAALLAASHDERSPLHTPCLAVTETGLALIERARDAGAIRTDVPPPDILALTSAIAWLAERTGPMDPTDLTADARARSDRLVALVMAGLTTPRPTAAVPPARDSAPAAQEGRSPRSRAPAGPPA
;
A
#
# COMPACT_ATOMS: atom_id res chain seq x y z
N MET A 1 0.86 -15.57 43.82
CA MET A 1 -0.01 -15.57 42.61
C MET A 1 -0.57 -14.17 42.43
N SER A 2 -0.16 -13.41 41.42
CA SER A 2 -0.85 -12.18 41.00
C SER A 2 -0.44 -11.77 39.58
N SER A 3 -1.26 -12.08 38.59
CA SER A 3 -1.39 -11.30 37.34
C SER A 3 -2.68 -11.65 36.56
N PRO A 4 -3.83 -11.11 37.00
CA PRO A 4 -4.96 -10.84 36.10
C PRO A 4 -5.24 -9.37 35.68
N PRO A 5 -4.86 -8.28 36.40
CA PRO A 5 -5.29 -6.91 36.01
C PRO A 5 -4.44 -6.27 34.90
N GLN A 6 -3.11 -6.49 34.89
CA GLN A 6 -2.19 -5.78 33.97
C GLN A 6 -2.39 -6.12 32.48
N ARG A 7 -2.87 -7.33 32.16
CA ARG A 7 -3.17 -7.75 30.79
C ARG A 7 -4.48 -7.13 30.27
N ALA A 8 -5.47 -6.93 31.14
CA ALA A 8 -6.73 -6.29 30.78
C ALA A 8 -6.50 -4.80 30.46
N ASP A 9 -5.68 -4.12 31.27
CA ASP A 9 -5.32 -2.71 31.04
C ASP A 9 -4.48 -2.52 29.77
N ALA A 10 -3.50 -3.40 29.53
CA ALA A 10 -2.71 -3.38 28.30
C ALA A 10 -3.57 -3.58 27.04
N ARG A 11 -4.58 -4.46 27.09
CA ARG A 11 -5.54 -4.65 25.99
C ARG A 11 -6.42 -3.42 25.79
N ARG A 12 -6.90 -2.81 26.87
CA ARG A 12 -7.72 -1.60 26.83
C ARG A 12 -6.95 -0.41 26.24
N HIS A 13 -5.70 -0.20 26.67
CA HIS A 13 -4.83 0.84 26.11
C HIS A 13 -4.54 0.59 24.63
N ARG A 14 -4.26 -0.65 24.24
CA ARG A 14 -4.08 -1.01 22.84
C ARG A 14 -5.32 -0.68 22.00
N HIS A 15 -6.52 -0.99 22.50
CA HIS A 15 -7.76 -0.67 21.82
C HIS A 15 -7.98 0.85 21.69
N LEU A 16 -7.79 1.61 22.76
CA LEU A 16 -7.89 3.08 22.74
C LEU A 16 -6.91 3.71 21.75
N LEU A 17 -5.68 3.22 21.70
CA LEU A 17 -4.67 3.65 20.73
C LEU A 17 -5.12 3.38 19.30
N LEU A 18 -5.65 2.19 19.00
CA LEU A 18 -6.13 1.85 17.66
C LEU A 18 -7.34 2.71 17.25
N THR A 19 -8.31 2.91 18.13
CA THR A 19 -9.49 3.74 17.86
C THR A 19 -9.11 5.19 17.56
N ASN A 20 -8.21 5.78 18.35
CA ASN A 20 -7.75 7.15 18.12
C ASN A 20 -6.84 7.25 16.89
N ALA A 21 -6.00 6.25 16.64
CA ALA A 21 -5.16 6.20 15.45
C ALA A 21 -6.02 6.14 14.17
N HIS A 22 -7.10 5.35 14.17
CA HIS A 22 -8.05 5.30 13.06
C HIS A 22 -8.63 6.68 12.75
N ALA A 23 -9.10 7.41 13.77
CA ALA A 23 -9.65 8.75 13.61
C ALA A 23 -8.59 9.74 13.08
N VAL A 24 -7.40 9.77 13.70
CA VAL A 24 -6.33 10.70 13.31
C VAL A 24 -5.82 10.42 11.90
N PHE A 25 -5.63 9.16 11.52
CA PHE A 25 -5.23 8.80 10.15
C PHE A 25 -6.33 9.06 9.13
N GLY A 26 -7.61 8.93 9.52
CA GLY A 26 -8.73 9.35 8.68
C GLY A 26 -8.73 10.86 8.40
N GLU A 27 -8.48 11.67 9.43
CA GLU A 27 -8.47 13.14 9.32
C GLU A 27 -7.22 13.69 8.61
N ARG A 28 -6.05 13.12 8.90
CA ARG A 28 -4.74 13.73 8.56
C ARG A 28 -3.83 12.84 7.72
N GLY A 29 -4.31 11.66 7.33
CA GLY A 29 -3.53 10.68 6.58
C GLY A 29 -2.51 9.92 7.43
N THR A 30 -1.88 8.93 6.81
CA THR A 30 -0.88 8.05 7.45
C THR A 30 0.36 8.81 7.94
N GLY A 31 0.63 9.99 7.40
CA GLY A 31 1.72 10.89 7.83
C GLY A 31 1.51 11.55 9.19
N ALA A 32 0.34 11.40 9.83
CA ALA A 32 0.04 12.07 11.08
C ALA A 32 1.02 11.74 12.23
N SER A 33 1.08 12.64 13.21
CA SER A 33 1.96 12.51 14.38
C SER A 33 1.48 11.41 15.32
N LEU A 34 2.37 10.48 15.67
CA LEU A 34 2.09 9.47 16.70
C LEU A 34 1.90 10.11 18.09
N GLY A 35 2.59 11.24 18.36
CA GLY A 35 2.40 12.00 19.60
C GLY A 35 0.98 12.58 19.73
N GLU A 36 0.39 13.03 18.62
CA GLU A 36 -1.01 13.47 18.57
C GLU A 36 -1.96 12.32 18.92
N ILE A 37 -1.72 11.14 18.35
CA ILE A 37 -2.52 9.93 18.60
C ILE A 37 -2.45 9.56 20.09
N ALA A 38 -1.24 9.57 20.69
CA ALA A 38 -1.07 9.31 22.11
C ALA A 38 -1.86 10.30 22.97
N ARG A 39 -1.77 11.60 22.65
CA ARG A 39 -2.49 12.67 23.35
C ARG A 39 -4.01 12.48 23.27
N ARG A 40 -4.57 12.22 22.08
CA ARG A 40 -6.01 11.98 21.91
C ARG A 40 -6.49 10.70 22.60
N ALA A 41 -5.64 9.67 22.63
CA ALA A 41 -5.91 8.43 23.36
C ALA A 41 -5.76 8.55 24.89
N GLY A 42 -5.33 9.71 25.41
CA GLY A 42 -5.13 9.93 26.84
C GLY A 42 -3.97 9.10 27.42
N VAL A 43 -2.99 8.74 26.61
CA VAL A 43 -1.82 7.94 27.04
C VAL A 43 -0.51 8.69 26.79
N SER A 44 0.53 8.33 27.54
CA SER A 44 1.86 8.89 27.30
C SER A 44 2.44 8.40 25.96
N PRO A 45 3.28 9.20 25.27
CA PRO A 45 4.00 8.75 24.07
C PRO A 45 4.81 7.47 24.30
N GLY A 46 5.43 7.34 25.48
CA GLY A 46 6.18 6.13 25.85
C GLY A 46 5.30 4.87 25.86
N THR A 47 4.04 4.97 26.32
CA THR A 47 3.08 3.86 26.24
C THR A 47 2.74 3.51 24.79
N LEU A 48 2.54 4.50 23.92
CA LEU A 48 2.31 4.25 22.50
C LEU A 48 3.48 3.50 21.86
N TYR A 49 4.71 3.99 22.03
CA TYR A 49 5.90 3.37 21.42
C TYR A 49 6.20 1.96 21.97
N ARG A 50 5.82 1.67 23.22
CA ARG A 50 5.89 0.30 23.77
C ARG A 50 4.92 -0.66 23.07
N HIS A 51 3.74 -0.20 22.66
CA HIS A 51 2.76 -1.03 21.95
C HIS A 51 2.99 -1.07 20.43
N PHE A 52 3.46 0.04 19.87
CA PHE A 52 3.65 0.27 18.45
C PHE A 52 4.96 1.06 18.25
N PRO A 53 6.10 0.36 18.16
CA PRO A 53 7.41 1.01 18.06
C PRO A 53 7.57 1.88 16.82
N THR A 54 6.85 1.56 15.75
CA THR A 54 6.85 2.29 14.48
C THR A 54 5.43 2.59 14.02
N ARG A 55 5.31 3.57 13.12
CA ARG A 55 4.05 3.86 12.42
C ARG A 55 3.54 2.63 11.66
N ASP A 56 4.44 1.91 11.01
CA ASP A 56 4.11 0.68 10.29
C ASP A 56 3.56 -0.40 11.23
N ALA A 57 4.08 -0.51 12.46
CA ALA A 57 3.48 -1.42 13.46
C ALA A 57 2.04 -1.03 13.82
N LEU A 58 1.74 0.27 13.91
CA LEU A 58 0.39 0.76 14.17
C LEU A 58 -0.53 0.55 12.97
N LEU A 59 -0.07 0.86 11.75
CA LEU A 59 -0.81 0.63 10.51
C LEU A 59 -1.07 -0.87 10.30
N ALA A 60 -0.07 -1.73 10.52
CA ALA A 60 -0.23 -3.18 10.40
C ALA A 60 -1.30 -3.70 11.36
N ALA A 61 -1.36 -3.16 12.58
CA ALA A 61 -2.41 -3.52 13.52
C ALA A 61 -3.80 -3.03 13.09
N LEU A 62 -3.93 -1.83 12.52
CA LEU A 62 -5.20 -1.28 12.02
C LEU A 62 -5.72 -1.95 10.74
N LEU A 63 -4.80 -2.43 9.90
CA LEU A 63 -5.10 -2.92 8.56
C LEU A 63 -5.18 -4.44 8.48
N ARG A 64 -4.75 -5.17 9.52
CA ARG A 64 -4.76 -6.64 9.59
C ARG A 64 -6.05 -7.24 9.03
N ASP A 65 -7.19 -6.99 9.67
CA ASP A 65 -8.47 -7.56 9.26
C ASP A 65 -8.88 -7.16 7.84
N ARG A 66 -8.49 -5.95 7.39
CA ARG A 66 -8.79 -5.44 6.05
C ARG A 66 -8.00 -6.17 4.98
N LEU A 67 -6.71 -6.39 5.20
CA LEU A 67 -5.80 -7.08 4.29
C LEU A 67 -6.05 -8.59 4.30
N ASP A 68 -6.27 -9.18 5.48
CA ASP A 68 -6.63 -10.60 5.63
C ASP A 68 -7.93 -10.92 4.88
N ALA A 69 -8.94 -10.05 4.99
CA ALA A 69 -10.18 -10.22 4.24
C ALA A 69 -10.01 -10.00 2.72
N LEU A 70 -9.01 -9.21 2.27
CA LEU A 70 -8.68 -9.09 0.84
C LEU A 70 -8.03 -10.36 0.30
N VAL A 71 -7.08 -10.93 1.07
CA VAL A 71 -6.44 -12.22 0.78
C VAL A 71 -7.49 -13.34 0.73
N ALA A 72 -8.34 -13.46 1.75
CA ALA A 72 -9.41 -14.45 1.80
C ALA A 72 -10.42 -14.30 0.64
N ARG A 73 -10.72 -13.06 0.24
CA ARG A 73 -11.55 -12.80 -0.93
C ARG A 73 -10.87 -13.25 -2.22
N GLY A 74 -9.57 -12.98 -2.38
CA GLY A 74 -8.82 -13.45 -3.55
C GLY A 74 -8.75 -14.97 -3.63
N ALA A 75 -8.52 -15.67 -2.51
CA ALA A 75 -8.59 -17.12 -2.45
C ALA A 75 -9.95 -17.67 -2.91
N THR A 76 -11.04 -16.97 -2.59
CA THR A 76 -12.38 -17.32 -3.09
C THR A 76 -12.54 -17.06 -4.59
N LEU A 77 -12.04 -15.93 -5.08
CA LEU A 77 -12.12 -15.54 -6.49
C LEU A 77 -11.26 -16.42 -7.40
N LEU A 78 -10.18 -17.01 -6.90
CA LEU A 78 -9.38 -18.01 -7.63
C LEU A 78 -10.20 -19.26 -8.03
N ARG A 79 -11.32 -19.52 -7.36
CA ARG A 79 -12.23 -20.64 -7.67
C ARG A 79 -13.39 -20.23 -8.59
N SER A 80 -13.45 -18.97 -9.03
CA SER A 80 -14.49 -18.47 -9.93
C SER A 80 -14.38 -19.10 -11.32
N GLU A 81 -15.52 -19.38 -11.95
CA GLU A 81 -15.61 -19.86 -13.33
C GLU A 81 -15.14 -18.82 -14.36
N SER A 82 -15.23 -17.52 -14.00
CA SER A 82 -14.76 -16.41 -14.84
C SER A 82 -13.49 -15.80 -14.25
N PRO A 83 -12.29 -16.09 -14.82
CA PRO A 83 -11.02 -15.50 -14.38
C PRO A 83 -10.95 -13.99 -14.57
N HIS A 84 -11.53 -13.47 -15.66
CA HIS A 84 -11.59 -12.03 -15.95
C HIS A 84 -12.38 -11.29 -14.88
N GLU A 85 -13.61 -11.74 -14.61
CA GLU A 85 -14.47 -11.11 -13.61
C GLU A 85 -13.89 -11.26 -12.20
N ALA A 86 -13.21 -12.39 -11.92
CA ALA A 86 -12.51 -12.62 -10.68
C ALA A 86 -11.40 -11.59 -10.45
N LEU A 87 -10.54 -11.39 -11.45
CA LEU A 87 -9.48 -10.38 -11.40
C LEU A 87 -10.08 -8.98 -11.23
N ALA A 88 -11.08 -8.61 -12.05
CA ALA A 88 -11.75 -7.31 -11.96
C ALA A 88 -12.39 -7.08 -10.57
N ALA A 89 -13.02 -8.09 -9.99
CA ALA A 89 -13.61 -8.01 -8.65
C ALA A 89 -12.54 -7.85 -7.56
N TRP A 90 -11.40 -8.50 -7.72
CA TRP A 90 -10.30 -8.40 -6.77
C TRP A 90 -9.60 -7.04 -6.85
N LEU A 91 -9.26 -6.54 -8.04
CA LEU A 91 -8.65 -5.21 -8.22
C LEU A 91 -9.52 -4.09 -7.66
N ARG A 92 -10.84 -4.14 -7.89
CA ARG A 92 -11.79 -3.21 -7.27
C ARG A 92 -11.83 -3.34 -5.73
N SER A 93 -11.62 -4.54 -5.20
CA SER A 93 -11.57 -4.76 -3.75
C SER A 93 -10.27 -4.27 -3.13
N LEU A 94 -9.15 -4.40 -3.85
CA LEU A 94 -7.86 -3.82 -3.49
C LEU A 94 -7.97 -2.30 -3.37
N THR A 95 -8.44 -1.61 -4.41
CA THR A 95 -8.57 -0.13 -4.39
C THR A 95 -9.47 0.37 -3.25
N ARG A 96 -10.59 -0.31 -2.97
CA ARG A 96 -11.48 0.06 -1.86
C ARG A 96 -10.88 -0.12 -0.48
N ARG A 97 -10.02 -1.11 -0.30
CA ARG A 97 -9.48 -1.46 1.03
C ARG A 97 -8.21 -0.70 1.35
N THR A 98 -7.50 -0.20 0.34
CA THR A 98 -6.23 0.55 0.49
C THR A 98 -6.40 2.06 0.49
N THR A 99 -7.62 2.59 0.33
CA THR A 99 -7.92 4.04 0.32
C THR A 99 -8.55 4.55 1.63
N VAL A 100 -8.44 3.78 2.72
CA VAL A 100 -9.09 4.13 4.00
C VAL A 100 -8.43 5.30 4.73
N TYR A 101 -7.17 5.61 4.43
CA TYR A 101 -6.46 6.76 4.95
C TYR A 101 -5.70 7.45 3.82
N PRO A 102 -5.66 8.79 3.77
CA PRO A 102 -4.78 9.51 2.85
C PRO A 102 -3.32 9.06 3.00
N GLY A 103 -2.63 8.80 1.90
CA GLY A 103 -1.25 8.31 1.84
C GLY A 103 -1.09 6.81 2.10
N LEU A 104 -2.18 6.06 2.29
CA LEU A 104 -2.08 4.62 2.56
C LEU A 104 -1.59 3.79 1.38
N PRO A 105 -2.05 3.99 0.12
CA PRO A 105 -1.55 3.23 -1.02
C PRO A 105 -0.03 3.33 -1.18
N ALA A 106 0.52 4.53 -0.99
CA ALA A 106 1.98 4.76 -1.05
C ALA A 106 2.72 4.07 0.11
N ALA A 107 2.17 4.09 1.32
CA ALA A 107 2.76 3.40 2.47
C ALA A 107 2.78 1.88 2.29
N LEU A 108 1.71 1.29 1.73
CA LEU A 108 1.66 -0.15 1.45
C LEU A 108 2.63 -0.57 0.35
N LEU A 109 2.75 0.23 -0.71
CA LEU A 109 3.71 0.00 -1.79
C LEU A 109 5.17 0.09 -1.28
N ALA A 110 5.48 1.05 -0.42
CA ALA A 110 6.80 1.13 0.21
C ALA A 110 7.06 -0.11 1.09
N ALA A 111 6.09 -0.51 1.91
CA ALA A 111 6.23 -1.67 2.80
C ALA A 111 6.37 -3.00 2.05
N SER A 112 5.81 -3.15 0.84
CA SER A 112 6.04 -4.36 0.04
C SER A 112 7.48 -4.54 -0.42
N HIS A 113 8.31 -3.49 -0.36
CA HIS A 113 9.72 -3.52 -0.74
C HIS A 113 10.69 -3.41 0.46
N ASP A 114 10.18 -3.34 1.70
CA ASP A 114 11.01 -3.26 2.91
C ASP A 114 10.68 -4.42 3.87
N GLU A 115 11.50 -5.47 3.85
CA GLU A 115 11.36 -6.66 4.72
C GLU A 115 11.38 -6.34 6.22
N ARG A 116 11.92 -5.18 6.62
CA ARG A 116 11.99 -4.75 8.02
C ARG A 116 10.68 -4.11 8.49
N SER A 117 9.81 -3.74 7.56
CA SER A 117 8.53 -3.15 7.89
C SER A 117 7.59 -4.20 8.51
N PRO A 118 6.96 -3.91 9.66
CA PRO A 118 5.88 -4.74 10.18
C PRO A 118 4.67 -4.90 9.23
N LEU A 119 4.57 -4.06 8.19
CA LEU A 119 3.57 -4.18 7.13
C LEU A 119 4.01 -5.10 5.99
N HIS A 120 5.27 -5.53 5.93
CA HIS A 120 5.80 -6.29 4.81
C HIS A 120 5.04 -7.60 4.57
N THR A 121 4.94 -8.45 5.61
CA THR A 121 4.24 -9.75 5.52
C THR A 121 2.80 -9.63 5.02
N PRO A 122 1.92 -8.78 5.59
CA PRO A 122 0.56 -8.65 5.06
C PRO A 122 0.51 -8.01 3.67
N CYS A 123 1.43 -7.10 3.32
CA CYS A 123 1.53 -6.57 1.95
C CYS A 123 1.93 -7.67 0.95
N LEU A 124 2.90 -8.51 1.30
CA LEU A 124 3.36 -9.63 0.48
C LEU A 124 2.21 -10.60 0.18
N ALA A 125 1.43 -10.98 1.19
CA ALA A 125 0.28 -11.88 1.00
C ALA A 125 -0.78 -11.31 0.05
N VAL A 126 -1.03 -10.00 0.10
CA VAL A 126 -1.92 -9.30 -0.85
C VAL A 126 -1.33 -9.32 -2.26
N THR A 127 -0.04 -9.03 -2.39
CA THR A 127 0.68 -9.08 -3.68
C THR A 127 0.62 -10.47 -4.29
N GLU A 128 0.99 -11.52 -3.55
CA GLU A 128 0.95 -12.91 -4.00
C GLU A 128 -0.46 -13.34 -4.46
N THR A 129 -1.49 -12.95 -3.71
CA THR A 129 -2.89 -13.21 -4.08
C THR A 129 -3.25 -12.54 -5.42
N GLY A 130 -2.81 -11.30 -5.61
CA GLY A 130 -3.02 -10.56 -6.85
C GLY A 130 -2.30 -11.19 -8.04
N LEU A 131 -1.03 -11.55 -7.85
CA LEU A 131 -0.22 -12.24 -8.87
C LEU A 131 -0.89 -13.55 -9.29
N ALA A 132 -1.36 -14.36 -8.34
CA ALA A 132 -2.05 -15.62 -8.66
C ALA A 132 -3.33 -15.41 -9.50
N LEU A 133 -4.11 -14.36 -9.21
CA LEU A 133 -5.31 -14.03 -10.00
C LEU A 133 -4.96 -13.52 -11.41
N ILE A 134 -3.87 -12.76 -11.53
CA ILE A 134 -3.37 -12.27 -12.83
C ILE A 134 -2.91 -13.46 -13.68
N GLU A 135 -2.10 -14.36 -13.12
CA GLU A 135 -1.63 -15.55 -13.87
C GLU A 135 -2.78 -16.45 -14.28
N ARG A 136 -3.76 -16.70 -13.39
CA ARG A 136 -4.98 -17.45 -13.78
C ARG A 136 -5.72 -16.80 -14.95
N ALA A 137 -5.83 -15.47 -14.97
CA ALA A 137 -6.50 -14.77 -16.06
C ALA A 137 -5.69 -14.84 -17.38
N ARG A 138 -4.36 -14.89 -17.32
CA ARG A 138 -3.49 -15.10 -18.48
C ARG A 138 -3.57 -16.51 -19.01
N ASP A 139 -3.49 -17.52 -18.15
CA ASP A 139 -3.57 -18.93 -18.52
C ASP A 139 -4.90 -19.26 -19.21
N ALA A 140 -5.97 -18.57 -18.80
CA ALA A 140 -7.29 -18.66 -19.43
C ALA A 140 -7.43 -17.84 -20.73
N GLY A 141 -6.38 -17.13 -21.16
CA GLY A 141 -6.39 -16.24 -22.32
C GLY A 141 -7.32 -15.03 -22.17
N ALA A 142 -7.71 -14.68 -20.95
CA ALA A 142 -8.68 -13.62 -20.67
C ALA A 142 -8.05 -12.21 -20.66
N ILE A 143 -6.73 -12.13 -20.48
CA ILE A 143 -5.95 -10.89 -20.54
C ILE A 143 -4.65 -11.08 -21.33
N ARG A 144 -4.10 -9.98 -21.85
CA ARG A 144 -2.81 -9.93 -22.56
C ARG A 144 -1.64 -10.33 -21.65
N THR A 145 -0.59 -10.88 -22.25
CA THR A 145 0.58 -11.45 -21.55
C THR A 145 1.84 -10.59 -21.65
N ASP A 146 1.83 -9.54 -22.48
CA ASP A 146 2.96 -8.64 -22.70
C ASP A 146 3.08 -7.51 -21.66
N VAL A 147 2.16 -7.44 -20.69
CA VAL A 147 2.21 -6.51 -19.55
C VAL A 147 2.63 -7.27 -18.30
N PRO A 148 3.77 -6.98 -17.66
CA PRO A 148 4.21 -7.67 -16.45
C PRO A 148 3.16 -7.63 -15.31
N PRO A 149 2.95 -8.72 -14.54
CA PRO A 149 1.97 -8.74 -13.45
C PRO A 149 2.20 -7.68 -12.36
N PRO A 150 3.46 -7.41 -11.92
CA PRO A 150 3.71 -6.34 -10.95
C PRO A 150 3.22 -4.97 -11.43
N ASP A 151 3.30 -4.68 -12.73
CA ASP A 151 2.87 -3.40 -13.30
C ASP A 151 1.35 -3.23 -13.23
N ILE A 152 0.59 -4.31 -13.36
CA ILE A 152 -0.87 -4.29 -13.19
C ILE A 152 -1.23 -3.95 -11.74
N LEU A 153 -0.51 -4.50 -10.76
CA LEU A 153 -0.69 -4.19 -9.34
C LEU A 153 -0.26 -2.76 -9.01
N ALA A 154 0.86 -2.29 -9.57
CA ALA A 154 1.35 -0.93 -9.41
C ALA A 154 0.36 0.09 -9.99
N LEU A 155 -0.17 -0.15 -11.19
CA LEU A 155 -1.19 0.70 -11.82
C LEU A 155 -2.48 0.74 -11.00
N THR A 156 -2.91 -0.39 -10.45
CA THR A 156 -4.08 -0.45 -9.56
C THR A 156 -3.85 0.34 -8.27
N SER A 157 -2.63 0.29 -7.72
CA SER A 157 -2.23 1.09 -6.56
C SER A 157 -2.16 2.59 -6.88
N ALA A 158 -1.76 2.96 -8.10
CA ALA A 158 -1.79 4.34 -8.58
C ALA A 158 -3.23 4.87 -8.72
N ILE A 159 -4.19 4.04 -9.16
CA ILE A 159 -5.61 4.38 -9.16
C ILE A 159 -6.12 4.65 -7.74
N ALA A 160 -5.75 3.77 -6.78
CA ALA A 160 -6.09 3.96 -5.37
C ALA A 160 -5.52 5.28 -4.82
N TRP A 161 -4.25 5.59 -5.15
CA TRP A 161 -3.61 6.85 -4.77
C TRP A 161 -4.27 8.08 -5.42
N LEU A 162 -4.72 8.00 -6.66
CA LEU A 162 -5.42 9.09 -7.33
C LEU A 162 -6.81 9.32 -6.70
N ALA A 163 -7.49 8.23 -6.33
CA ALA A 163 -8.82 8.28 -5.74
C ALA A 163 -8.85 9.03 -4.39
N GLU A 164 -7.82 8.89 -3.56
CA GLU A 164 -7.74 9.63 -2.28
C GLU A 164 -7.48 11.13 -2.48
N ARG A 165 -6.82 11.55 -3.56
CA ARG A 165 -6.43 12.95 -3.80
C ARG A 165 -7.46 13.80 -4.53
N THR A 166 -8.46 13.17 -5.13
CA THR A 166 -9.43 13.82 -6.02
C THR A 166 -10.85 13.85 -5.43
N GLY A 167 -10.99 13.65 -4.12
CA GLY A 167 -12.25 13.89 -3.40
C GLY A 167 -12.50 15.40 -3.23
N PRO A 168 -13.75 15.89 -3.42
CA PRO A 168 -14.09 17.27 -3.05
C PRO A 168 -13.92 17.53 -1.54
N MET A 169 -13.93 18.82 -1.15
CA MET A 169 -13.69 19.30 0.22
C MET A 169 -14.79 18.97 1.25
N ASP A 170 -15.90 18.30 0.86
CA ASP A 170 -17.12 18.11 1.68
C ASP A 170 -17.40 16.63 2.02
N PRO A 171 -17.16 16.14 3.26
CA PRO A 171 -17.06 14.73 3.70
C PRO A 171 -18.17 13.73 3.32
N THR A 172 -19.39 14.16 3.08
CA THR A 172 -20.57 13.29 3.23
C THR A 172 -21.03 12.60 1.93
N ASP A 173 -20.78 13.21 0.76
CA ASP A 173 -21.04 12.62 -0.57
C ASP A 173 -19.78 12.02 -1.24
N LEU A 174 -18.60 12.18 -0.61
CA LEU A 174 -17.28 11.91 -1.19
C LEU A 174 -16.96 10.45 -1.47
N THR A 175 -17.46 9.56 -0.61
CA THR A 175 -17.03 8.16 -0.64
C THR A 175 -17.66 7.42 -1.81
N ALA A 176 -18.88 7.79 -2.21
CA ALA A 176 -19.57 7.20 -3.35
C ALA A 176 -18.92 7.60 -4.68
N ASP A 177 -18.61 8.89 -4.86
CA ASP A 177 -18.02 9.41 -6.10
C ASP A 177 -16.57 8.98 -6.32
N ALA A 178 -15.75 9.02 -5.26
CA ALA A 178 -14.37 8.52 -5.33
C ALA A 178 -14.34 7.00 -5.60
N ARG A 179 -15.28 6.25 -5.02
CA ARG A 179 -15.47 4.82 -5.28
C ARG A 179 -15.93 4.55 -6.72
N ALA A 180 -16.92 5.29 -7.20
CA ALA A 180 -17.40 5.17 -8.58
C ALA A 180 -16.29 5.51 -9.59
N ARG A 181 -15.48 6.54 -9.31
CA ARG A 181 -14.30 6.88 -10.12
C ARG A 181 -13.28 5.75 -10.12
N SER A 182 -12.95 5.21 -8.94
CA SER A 182 -12.02 4.07 -8.82
C SER A 182 -12.51 2.85 -9.59
N ASP A 183 -13.80 2.52 -9.46
CA ASP A 183 -14.41 1.40 -10.18
C ASP A 183 -14.39 1.63 -11.70
N ARG A 184 -14.64 2.86 -12.18
CA ARG A 184 -14.49 3.21 -13.61
C ARG A 184 -13.05 3.09 -14.10
N LEU A 185 -12.07 3.57 -13.33
CA LEU A 185 -10.65 3.47 -13.70
C LEU A 185 -10.18 2.01 -13.73
N VAL A 186 -10.60 1.18 -12.77
CA VAL A 186 -10.33 -0.27 -12.80
C VAL A 186 -11.00 -0.92 -14.00
N ALA A 187 -12.23 -0.52 -14.36
CA ALA A 187 -12.89 -1.02 -15.56
C ALA A 187 -12.11 -0.68 -16.84
N LEU A 188 -11.54 0.53 -16.94
CA LEU A 188 -10.67 0.92 -18.06
C LEU A 188 -9.39 0.09 -18.12
N VAL A 189 -8.76 -0.19 -16.96
CA VAL A 189 -7.61 -1.10 -16.89
C VAL A 189 -8.01 -2.49 -17.39
N MET A 190 -9.11 -3.05 -16.88
CA MET A 190 -9.59 -4.36 -17.32
C MET A 190 -9.93 -4.38 -18.81
N ALA A 191 -10.53 -3.33 -19.36
CA ALA A 191 -10.81 -3.22 -20.79
C ALA A 191 -9.53 -3.18 -21.63
N GLY A 192 -8.49 -2.46 -21.18
CA GLY A 192 -7.18 -2.43 -21.86
C GLY A 192 -6.34 -3.70 -21.72
N LEU A 193 -6.59 -4.49 -20.66
CA LEU A 193 -5.97 -5.79 -20.43
C LEU A 193 -6.68 -6.92 -21.18
N THR A 194 -8.00 -6.79 -21.36
CA THR A 194 -8.79 -7.73 -22.18
C THR A 194 -8.15 -7.74 -23.56
N THR A 195 -8.02 -8.90 -24.19
CA THR A 195 -7.35 -9.03 -25.48
C THR A 195 -8.25 -8.54 -26.63
N PRO A 196 -7.90 -7.49 -27.39
CA PRO A 196 -8.04 -7.50 -28.84
C PRO A 196 -6.70 -7.91 -29.46
N ARG A 197 -6.77 -8.51 -30.66
CA ARG A 197 -5.65 -8.89 -31.56
C ARG A 197 -4.39 -8.00 -31.39
N PRO A 198 -3.16 -8.56 -31.50
CA PRO A 198 -1.94 -7.94 -30.99
C PRO A 198 -1.76 -6.49 -31.45
N THR A 199 -1.86 -5.56 -30.52
CA THR A 199 -1.36 -4.20 -30.70
C THR A 199 0.09 -4.20 -30.21
N ALA A 200 0.97 -3.62 -31.03
CA ALA A 200 2.43 -3.71 -30.91
C ALA A 200 2.93 -3.56 -29.46
N ALA A 201 3.86 -4.45 -29.10
CA ALA A 201 4.44 -4.56 -27.76
C ALA A 201 5.01 -3.20 -27.28
N VAL A 202 4.64 -2.82 -26.06
CA VAL A 202 5.34 -1.76 -25.33
C VAL A 202 6.73 -2.31 -24.96
N PRO A 203 7.82 -1.62 -25.31
CA PRO A 203 9.16 -2.13 -25.00
C PRO A 203 9.35 -2.23 -23.47
N PRO A 204 10.04 -3.29 -22.98
CA PRO A 204 10.25 -3.48 -21.55
C PRO A 204 11.03 -2.31 -20.95
N ALA A 205 10.66 -1.91 -19.74
CA ALA A 205 11.39 -0.92 -18.97
C ALA A 205 12.85 -1.38 -18.78
N ARG A 206 13.80 -0.49 -19.10
CA ARG A 206 15.22 -0.77 -18.89
C ARG A 206 15.48 -0.88 -17.40
N ASP A 207 16.07 -2.00 -16.97
CA ASP A 207 16.63 -2.14 -15.64
C ASP A 207 17.57 -0.95 -15.37
N SER A 208 17.23 -0.16 -14.36
CA SER A 208 18.06 0.93 -13.90
C SER A 208 19.23 0.33 -13.11
N ALA A 209 20.29 -0.04 -13.83
CA ALA A 209 21.58 -0.29 -13.20
C ALA A 209 22.04 0.97 -12.45
N PRO A 210 22.66 0.83 -11.27
CA PRO A 210 23.11 1.99 -10.51
C PRO A 210 24.18 2.74 -11.29
N ALA A 211 23.99 4.06 -11.41
CA ALA A 211 24.96 4.95 -12.04
C ALA A 211 26.32 4.80 -11.33
N ALA A 212 27.30 4.26 -12.06
CA ALA A 212 28.70 4.32 -11.65
C ALA A 212 29.07 5.80 -11.47
N GLN A 213 29.39 6.17 -10.23
CA GLN A 213 29.99 7.46 -9.91
C GLN A 213 31.34 7.54 -10.61
N GLU A 214 31.38 8.26 -11.73
CA GLU A 214 32.62 8.72 -12.32
C GLU A 214 33.37 9.58 -11.29
N GLY A 215 34.56 9.11 -10.93
CA GLY A 215 35.47 9.79 -10.02
C GLY A 215 35.82 11.18 -10.53
N ARG A 216 35.27 12.21 -9.89
CA ARG A 216 35.84 13.56 -9.94
C ARG A 216 37.18 13.54 -9.21
N SER A 217 38.25 13.45 -10.00
CA SER A 217 39.60 13.83 -9.59
C SER A 217 39.62 15.30 -9.13
N PRO A 218 40.01 15.62 -7.88
CA PRO A 218 40.22 17.01 -7.48
C PRO A 218 41.59 17.48 -7.98
N ARG A 219 41.58 18.53 -8.81
CA ARG A 219 42.78 19.30 -9.16
C ARG A 219 43.40 19.86 -7.88
N SER A 220 44.55 19.31 -7.51
CA SER A 220 45.48 19.87 -6.53
C SER A 220 45.89 21.27 -6.97
N ARG A 221 45.56 22.28 -6.15
CA ARG A 221 46.08 23.65 -6.27
C ARG A 221 46.58 24.03 -4.87
N ALA A 222 47.83 23.70 -4.59
CA ALA A 222 48.55 24.19 -3.43
C ALA A 222 49.17 25.56 -3.74
N PRO A 223 49.12 26.53 -2.82
CA PRO A 223 50.11 27.60 -2.79
C PRO A 223 50.94 27.61 -1.51
N ALA A 224 52.16 28.13 -1.69
CA ALA A 224 53.02 28.80 -0.71
C ALA A 224 53.91 27.96 0.22
N GLY A 225 55.22 28.12 -0.01
CA GLY A 225 56.30 27.99 0.97
C GLY A 225 57.63 28.42 0.32
N PRO A 226 58.29 29.51 0.76
CA PRO A 226 59.54 29.99 0.16
C PRO A 226 60.77 29.32 0.81
N PRO A 227 61.94 29.37 0.15
CA PRO A 227 63.14 29.75 0.91
C PRO A 227 64.19 30.56 0.12
N ALA A 228 64.65 31.67 0.71
CA ALA A 228 66.04 32.01 1.01
C ALA A 228 66.06 33.33 1.80
#